data_AF-A0A971CA49-F1
#
_entry.id   AF-A0A971CA49-F1
#
_cell.length_a   1.000
_cell.length_b   1.000
_cell.length_c   1.000
_cell.angle_alpha   90.00
_cell.angle_beta   90.00
_cell.angle_gamma   90.00
#
_symmetry.space_group_name_H-M   'P 1'
#
loop_
_entity.id
_entity.type
_entity.pdbx_description
1 polymer ?
#
loop_
_entity_poly.entity_id
_entity_poly.type
_entity_poly.pdbx_seq_one_letter_code
_entity_poly.pdbx_strand_id
1 'polypeptide(L)'
;MTRTETSSPGGHAVTGVVDRPHGHQVDTASQGDEDRDMHLLRLSLDLQLDAMLLVLGASAAMTPEAGIPWRRWLDEDVELAHELTSTALVVKASLPASLGPDLANADPDVIADDLLMRYESMCGLLSDLLSRWVDSTPPWIVQVRQALGCCQERVVELRDHRHHRRMTAGAHHGRAEAGSSRHSQAYLPGELLG
;
A
#
# COMPACT_ATOMS: atom_id res chain seq x y z
N MET A 1 -51.61 36.25 61.46
CA MET A 1 -51.03 37.52 61.96
C MET A 1 -50.21 38.15 60.85
N THR A 2 -50.55 39.40 60.53
CA THR A 2 -49.76 40.47 59.87
C THR A 2 -49.10 40.26 58.50
N ARG A 3 -49.75 40.90 57.52
CA ARG A 3 -49.30 41.48 56.25
C ARG A 3 -48.35 42.67 56.48
N THR A 4 -47.31 42.85 55.65
CA THR A 4 -46.96 44.17 55.05
C THR A 4 -45.92 44.06 53.94
N GLU A 5 -46.25 44.73 52.83
CA GLU A 5 -45.46 45.04 51.63
C GLU A 5 -44.36 46.07 51.93
N THR A 6 -43.37 46.24 51.03
CA THR A 6 -43.03 47.53 50.39
C THR A 6 -41.83 47.45 49.42
N SER A 7 -42.11 47.84 48.16
CA SER A 7 -41.38 48.79 47.29
C SER A 7 -39.91 48.62 46.83
N SER A 8 -39.78 48.63 45.49
CA SER A 8 -38.68 49.08 44.59
C SER A 8 -38.25 50.56 44.83
N PRO A 9 -37.24 51.22 44.18
CA PRO A 9 -36.68 51.02 42.80
C PRO A 9 -35.17 51.37 42.57
N GLY A 10 -34.71 51.33 41.30
CA GLY A 10 -33.52 52.02 40.76
C GLY A 10 -32.33 51.07 40.52
N GLY A 11 -31.76 50.89 39.33
CA GLY A 11 -31.54 51.79 38.21
C GLY A 11 -30.02 51.89 38.02
N HIS A 12 -29.45 51.39 36.92
CA HIS A 12 -28.27 51.91 36.22
C HIS A 12 -27.82 50.92 35.13
N ALA A 13 -27.77 51.41 33.90
CA ALA A 13 -27.17 50.76 32.75
C ALA A 13 -25.64 50.72 32.90
N VAL A 14 -25.02 49.57 32.61
CA VAL A 14 -23.63 49.52 32.13
C VAL A 14 -23.57 48.52 30.97
N THR A 15 -23.33 49.11 29.81
CA THR A 15 -22.79 48.51 28.60
C THR A 15 -21.59 47.62 28.90
N GLY A 16 -21.78 46.31 28.83
CA GLY A 16 -20.72 45.33 28.63
C GLY A 16 -20.84 44.79 27.22
N VAL A 17 -20.02 45.33 26.32
CA VAL A 17 -19.79 44.81 24.97
C VAL A 17 -19.48 43.32 25.10
N VAL A 18 -20.38 42.46 24.65
CA VAL A 18 -20.09 41.04 24.43
C VAL A 18 -19.27 40.98 23.16
N ASP A 19 -17.97 41.25 23.27
CA ASP A 19 -17.02 40.85 22.26
C ASP A 19 -16.73 39.37 22.51
N ARG A 20 -17.64 38.51 22.03
CA ARG A 20 -17.39 37.08 21.93
C ARG A 20 -16.43 36.92 20.74
N PRO A 21 -15.20 36.42 20.92
CA PRO A 21 -14.43 35.97 19.78
C PRO A 21 -15.18 34.79 19.16
N HIS A 22 -15.87 35.05 18.06
CA HIS A 22 -16.36 34.00 17.17
C HIS A 22 -15.18 33.51 16.33
N GLY A 23 -14.95 32.20 16.40
CA GLY A 23 -14.38 31.46 15.29
C GLY A 23 -12.91 31.12 15.42
N HIS A 24 -12.63 29.99 16.08
CA HIS A 24 -11.97 28.81 15.48
C HIS A 24 -11.96 27.68 16.52
N GLN A 25 -13.15 27.26 16.96
CA GLN A 25 -13.31 25.97 17.63
C GLN A 25 -13.72 24.98 16.54
N VAL A 26 -12.77 24.69 15.65
CA VAL A 26 -12.98 23.95 14.41
C VAL A 26 -12.09 22.71 14.48
N ASP A 27 -12.76 21.55 14.40
CA ASP A 27 -12.28 20.26 13.90
C ASP A 27 -11.40 19.33 14.74
N THR A 28 -11.04 19.63 16.00
CA THR A 28 -10.23 18.66 16.78
C THR A 28 -10.96 17.36 17.13
N ALA A 29 -12.28 17.41 17.36
CA ALA A 29 -13.07 16.21 17.64
C ALA A 29 -13.32 15.36 16.39
N SER A 30 -13.61 16.00 15.24
CA SER A 30 -13.79 15.33 13.95
C SER A 30 -12.49 14.67 13.48
N GLN A 31 -11.36 15.37 13.61
CA GLN A 31 -10.05 14.83 13.28
C GLN A 31 -9.66 13.64 14.17
N GLY A 32 -10.01 13.68 15.46
CA GLY A 32 -9.78 12.55 16.38
C GLY A 32 -10.60 11.30 16.04
N ASP A 33 -11.83 11.47 15.54
CA ASP A 33 -12.66 10.37 15.06
C ASP A 33 -12.13 9.80 13.73
N GLU A 34 -11.69 10.64 12.80
CA GLU A 34 -11.05 10.22 11.54
C GLU A 34 -9.76 9.42 11.77
N ASP A 35 -8.88 9.90 12.66
CA ASP A 35 -7.64 9.21 13.02
C ASP A 35 -7.91 7.83 13.65
N ARG A 36 -8.97 7.75 14.47
CA ARG A 36 -9.42 6.49 15.05
C ARG A 36 -9.93 5.53 13.98
N ASP A 37 -10.73 6.00 13.04
CA ASP A 37 -11.30 5.16 11.97
C ASP A 37 -10.19 4.62 11.05
N MET A 38 -9.22 5.46 10.68
CA MET A 38 -8.04 5.03 9.91
C MET A 38 -7.20 3.99 10.68
N HIS A 39 -7.04 4.18 12.00
CA HIS A 39 -6.35 3.22 12.84
C HIS A 39 -7.07 1.86 12.90
N LEU A 40 -8.40 1.87 13.04
CA LEU A 40 -9.21 0.66 13.04
C LEU A 40 -9.16 -0.07 11.69
N LEU A 41 -9.15 0.66 10.58
CA LEU A 41 -9.01 0.08 9.25
C LEU A 41 -7.65 -0.63 9.09
N ARG A 42 -6.56 0.02 9.53
CA ARG A 42 -5.23 -0.62 9.56
C ARG A 42 -5.25 -1.90 10.40
N LEU A 43 -5.77 -1.84 11.63
CA LEU A 43 -5.82 -3.00 12.51
C LEU A 43 -6.64 -4.14 11.89
N SER A 44 -7.74 -3.81 11.22
CA SER A 44 -8.57 -4.80 10.53
C SER A 44 -7.81 -5.50 9.41
N LEU A 45 -7.01 -4.74 8.65
CA LEU A 45 -6.15 -5.30 7.62
C LEU A 45 -5.02 -6.16 8.20
N ASP A 46 -4.36 -5.72 9.28
CA ASP A 46 -3.37 -6.55 10.01
C ASP A 46 -3.98 -7.89 10.43
N LEU A 47 -5.16 -7.86 11.05
CA LEU A 47 -5.87 -9.06 11.50
C LEU A 47 -6.31 -9.96 10.33
N GLN A 48 -6.72 -9.38 9.20
CA GLN A 48 -7.09 -10.14 8.00
C GLN A 48 -5.90 -10.91 7.43
N LEU A 49 -4.70 -10.30 7.40
CA LEU A 49 -3.47 -10.96 6.95
C LEU A 49 -3.10 -12.12 7.89
N ASP A 50 -3.21 -11.91 9.21
CA ASP A 50 -2.95 -12.96 10.20
C ASP A 50 -3.95 -14.12 10.08
N ALA A 51 -5.23 -13.82 9.88
CA ALA A 51 -6.28 -14.83 9.68
C ALA A 51 -5.99 -15.71 8.45
N MET A 52 -5.60 -15.12 7.33
CA MET A 52 -5.21 -15.87 6.12
C MET A 52 -4.04 -16.84 6.38
N LEU A 53 -3.02 -16.41 7.13
CA LEU A 53 -1.89 -17.27 7.48
C LEU A 53 -2.32 -18.44 8.38
N LEU A 54 -3.23 -18.20 9.32
CA LEU A 54 -3.81 -19.24 10.17
C LEU A 54 -4.65 -20.23 9.35
N VAL A 55 -5.49 -19.75 8.43
CA VAL A 55 -6.29 -20.58 7.53
C VAL A 55 -5.38 -21.41 6.62
N LEU A 56 -4.30 -20.83 6.08
CA LEU A 56 -3.33 -21.55 5.26
C LEU A 56 -2.69 -22.69 6.06
N GLY A 57 -2.23 -22.41 7.29
CA GLY A 57 -1.67 -23.42 8.19
C GLY A 57 -2.68 -24.52 8.54
N ALA A 58 -3.92 -24.15 8.86
CA ALA A 58 -4.99 -25.10 9.15
C ALA A 58 -5.30 -25.98 7.93
N SER A 59 -5.34 -25.40 6.73
CA SER A 59 -5.58 -26.13 5.47
C SER A 59 -4.50 -27.16 5.16
N ALA A 60 -3.25 -26.87 5.56
CA ALA A 60 -2.11 -27.78 5.36
C ALA A 60 -2.05 -28.89 6.42
N ALA A 61 -2.49 -28.61 7.66
CA ALA A 61 -2.43 -29.55 8.77
C ALA A 61 -3.64 -30.50 8.84
N MET A 62 -4.81 -30.06 8.39
CA MET A 62 -6.06 -30.79 8.57
C MET A 62 -6.41 -31.64 7.35
N THR A 63 -6.97 -32.83 7.60
CA THR A 63 -7.53 -33.65 6.54
C THR A 63 -8.82 -33.01 5.99
N PRO A 64 -9.15 -33.19 4.70
CA PRO A 64 -10.37 -32.65 4.08
C PRO A 64 -11.68 -33.04 4.79
N GLU A 65 -11.64 -34.06 5.64
CA GLU A 65 -12.78 -34.61 6.38
C GLU A 65 -13.34 -33.68 7.45
N ALA A 66 -12.63 -32.62 7.83
CA ALA A 66 -13.13 -31.63 8.77
C ALA A 66 -14.37 -30.86 8.28
N GLY A 67 -14.71 -30.97 6.98
CA GLY A 67 -15.87 -30.29 6.39
C GLY A 67 -15.74 -28.77 6.29
N ILE A 68 -14.58 -28.23 6.69
CA ILE A 68 -14.31 -26.80 6.65
C ILE A 68 -13.77 -26.44 5.25
N PRO A 69 -14.36 -25.45 4.56
CA PRO A 69 -14.01 -25.11 3.18
C PRO A 69 -12.78 -24.19 3.13
N TRP A 70 -11.66 -24.61 3.72
CA TRP A 70 -10.45 -23.79 3.89
C TRP A 70 -9.96 -23.11 2.61
N ARG A 71 -9.97 -23.84 1.49
CA ARG A 71 -9.54 -23.28 0.19
C ARG A 71 -10.44 -22.12 -0.26
N ARG A 72 -11.75 -22.29 -0.15
CA ARG A 72 -12.71 -21.23 -0.50
C ARG A 72 -12.49 -19.99 0.38
N TRP A 73 -12.27 -20.18 1.68
CA TRP A 73 -11.98 -19.07 2.59
C TRP A 73 -10.70 -18.33 2.22
N LEU A 74 -9.63 -19.03 1.83
CA LEU A 74 -8.40 -18.36 1.37
C LEU A 74 -8.65 -17.49 0.13
N ASP A 75 -9.44 -17.97 -0.83
CA ASP A 75 -9.75 -17.20 -2.03
C ASP A 75 -10.57 -15.94 -1.66
N GLU A 76 -11.61 -16.10 -0.83
CA GLU A 76 -12.45 -15.00 -0.32
C GLU A 76 -11.64 -14.00 0.52
N ASP A 77 -10.72 -14.49 1.34
CA ASP A 77 -9.91 -13.66 2.24
C ASP A 77 -8.85 -12.84 1.48
N VAL A 78 -8.35 -13.35 0.34
CA VAL A 78 -7.46 -12.59 -0.56
C VAL A 78 -8.22 -11.42 -1.19
N GLU A 79 -9.45 -11.65 -1.65
CA GLU A 79 -10.32 -10.59 -2.18
C GLU A 79 -10.63 -9.54 -1.10
N LEU A 80 -10.98 -9.99 0.10
CA LEU A 80 -11.26 -9.10 1.23
C LEU A 80 -10.03 -8.27 1.63
N ALA A 81 -8.84 -8.89 1.71
CA ALA A 81 -7.60 -8.17 1.99
C ALA A 81 -7.28 -7.12 0.92
N HIS A 82 -7.57 -7.43 -0.35
CA HIS A 82 -7.43 -6.49 -1.46
C HIS A 82 -8.40 -5.29 -1.31
N GLU A 83 -9.67 -5.53 -1.00
CA GLU A 83 -10.67 -4.47 -0.78
C GLU A 83 -10.31 -3.55 0.40
N LEU A 84 -9.88 -4.14 1.52
CA LEU A 84 -9.44 -3.40 2.71
C LEU A 84 -8.18 -2.56 2.41
N THR A 85 -7.22 -3.13 1.68
CA THR A 85 -6.02 -2.41 1.25
C THR A 85 -6.37 -1.24 0.34
N SER A 86 -7.23 -1.46 -0.65
CA SER A 86 -7.70 -0.41 -1.55
C SER A 86 -8.40 0.73 -0.80
N THR A 87 -9.27 0.39 0.15
CA THR A 87 -9.94 1.37 1.01
C THR A 87 -8.93 2.15 1.85
N ALA A 88 -7.96 1.46 2.46
CA ALA A 88 -6.92 2.09 3.26
C ALA A 88 -6.08 3.08 2.44
N LEU A 89 -5.77 2.75 1.18
CA LEU A 89 -5.08 3.63 0.26
C LEU A 89 -5.89 4.89 -0.07
N VAL A 90 -7.20 4.75 -0.34
CA VAL A 90 -8.09 5.88 -0.67
C VAL A 90 -8.18 6.86 0.50
N VAL A 91 -8.36 6.35 1.72
CA VAL A 91 -8.46 7.19 2.93
C VAL A 91 -7.10 7.57 3.52
N LYS A 92 -5.99 7.17 2.88
CA LYS A 92 -4.61 7.41 3.33
C LYS A 92 -4.32 6.87 4.74
N ALA A 93 -4.97 5.79 5.13
CA ALA A 93 -4.61 5.05 6.34
C ALA A 93 -3.22 4.41 6.18
N SER A 94 -2.45 4.36 7.27
CA SER A 94 -1.18 3.63 7.27
C SER A 94 -1.42 2.14 6.97
N LEU A 95 -0.59 1.54 6.13
CA LEU A 95 -0.68 0.11 5.80
C LEU A 95 0.14 -0.76 6.76
N PRO A 96 -0.24 -2.04 6.93
CA PRO A 96 0.61 -3.05 7.53
C PRO A 96 2.01 -3.10 6.90
N ALA A 97 3.04 -3.22 7.73
CA ALA A 97 4.43 -3.30 7.27
C ALA A 97 4.70 -4.54 6.40
N SER A 98 3.94 -5.61 6.59
CA SER A 98 4.01 -6.86 5.83
C SER A 98 3.63 -6.70 4.35
N LEU A 99 2.82 -5.69 4.01
CA LEU A 99 2.48 -5.36 2.63
C LEU A 99 3.59 -4.59 1.91
N GLY A 100 4.57 -4.07 2.66
CA GLY A 100 5.69 -3.30 2.14
C GLY A 100 5.56 -1.80 2.44
N PRO A 101 6.68 -1.08 2.48
CA PRO A 101 6.68 0.34 2.76
C PRO A 101 6.04 1.12 1.61
N ASP A 102 5.20 2.10 1.97
CA ASP A 102 4.73 3.17 1.09
C ASP A 102 4.05 2.72 -0.22
N LEU A 103 3.29 1.61 -0.19
CA LEU A 103 2.50 1.17 -1.35
C LEU A 103 1.58 2.27 -1.93
N ALA A 104 1.17 3.24 -1.10
CA ALA A 104 0.36 4.37 -1.54
C ALA A 104 1.05 5.27 -2.57
N ASN A 105 2.38 5.36 -2.52
CA ASN A 105 3.18 6.19 -3.43
C ASN A 105 4.22 5.38 -4.22
N ALA A 106 4.26 4.06 -4.04
CA ALA A 106 5.24 3.20 -4.68
C ALA A 106 5.02 3.16 -6.20
N ASP A 107 6.09 3.41 -6.95
CA ASP A 107 6.11 3.20 -8.39
C ASP A 107 5.85 1.72 -8.70
N PRO A 108 4.88 1.37 -9.56
CA PRO A 108 4.64 -0.01 -9.97
C PRO A 108 5.90 -0.74 -10.46
N ASP A 109 6.86 -0.03 -11.06
CA ASP A 109 8.14 -0.62 -11.48
C ASP A 109 9.04 -0.98 -10.29
N VAL A 110 9.01 -0.19 -9.22
CA VAL A 110 9.71 -0.52 -7.97
C VAL A 110 9.07 -1.73 -7.30
N ILE A 111 7.74 -1.79 -7.23
CA ILE A 111 7.03 -2.96 -6.69
C ILE A 111 7.38 -4.23 -7.49
N ALA A 112 7.38 -4.14 -8.82
CA ALA A 112 7.72 -5.26 -9.69
C ALA A 112 9.18 -5.71 -9.53
N ASP A 113 10.13 -4.77 -9.42
CA ASP A 113 11.54 -5.08 -9.16
C ASP A 113 11.72 -5.73 -7.77
N ASP A 114 10.98 -5.26 -6.76
CA ASP A 114 10.95 -5.83 -5.42
C ASP A 114 10.41 -7.27 -5.39
N LEU A 115 9.32 -7.53 -6.11
CA LEU A 115 8.76 -8.87 -6.27
C LEU A 115 9.74 -9.78 -7.03
N LEU A 116 10.38 -9.27 -8.09
CA LEU A 116 11.37 -10.00 -8.86
C LEU A 116 12.54 -10.44 -7.97
N MET A 117 13.11 -9.54 -7.16
CA MET A 117 14.19 -9.89 -6.22
C MET A 117 13.77 -11.00 -5.24
N ARG A 118 12.54 -10.98 -4.74
CA ARG A 118 12.03 -12.01 -3.82
C ARG A 118 11.85 -13.35 -4.53
N TYR A 119 11.30 -13.38 -5.74
CA TYR A 119 11.17 -14.62 -6.51
C TYR A 119 12.53 -15.19 -6.93
N GLU A 120 13.49 -14.35 -7.32
CA GLU A 120 14.86 -14.78 -7.62
C GLU A 120 15.55 -15.39 -6.38
N SER A 121 15.37 -14.77 -5.20
CA SER A 121 15.86 -15.31 -3.93
C SER A 121 15.24 -16.67 -3.61
N MET A 122 13.92 -16.81 -3.76
CA MET A 122 13.24 -18.10 -3.59
C MET A 122 13.73 -19.15 -4.60
N CYS A 123 13.96 -18.77 -5.86
CA CYS A 123 14.54 -19.69 -6.85
C CYS A 123 15.91 -20.22 -6.41
N GLY A 124 16.77 -19.35 -5.90
CA GLY A 124 18.08 -19.73 -5.35
C GLY A 124 17.95 -20.70 -4.18
N LEU A 125 17.15 -20.33 -3.17
CA LEU A 125 16.95 -21.16 -1.97
C LEU A 125 16.35 -22.53 -2.28
N LEU A 126 15.35 -22.61 -3.17
CA LEU A 126 14.72 -23.87 -3.55
C LEU A 126 15.67 -24.72 -4.40
N SER A 127 16.47 -24.12 -5.29
CA SER A 127 17.49 -24.84 -6.07
C SER A 127 18.58 -25.42 -5.17
N ASP A 128 19.05 -24.63 -4.20
CA ASP A 128 20.03 -25.07 -3.21
C ASP A 128 19.50 -26.17 -2.28
N LEU A 129 18.20 -26.15 -1.99
CA LEU A 129 17.56 -27.23 -1.27
C LEU A 129 17.52 -28.51 -2.12
N LEU A 130 17.12 -28.42 -3.40
CA LEU A 130 17.03 -29.56 -4.30
C LEU A 130 18.39 -30.20 -4.60
N SER A 131 19.45 -29.39 -4.71
CA SER A 131 20.81 -29.89 -5.01
C SER A 131 21.40 -30.77 -3.91
N ARG A 132 20.87 -30.71 -2.68
CA ARG A 132 21.29 -31.58 -1.56
C ARG A 132 20.69 -32.98 -1.62
N TRP A 133 19.67 -33.19 -2.45
CA TRP A 133 18.89 -34.42 -2.52
C TRP A 133 18.97 -35.05 -3.92
N VAL A 134 20.16 -35.07 -4.52
CA VAL A 134 20.39 -35.66 -5.86
C VAL A 134 20.20 -37.17 -5.85
N ASP A 135 20.68 -37.83 -4.79
CA ASP A 135 20.68 -39.31 -4.68
C ASP A 135 19.47 -39.88 -3.91
N SER A 136 18.59 -39.02 -3.41
CA SER A 136 17.39 -39.41 -2.65
C SER A 136 16.23 -38.50 -3.00
N THR A 137 15.08 -39.08 -3.35
CA THR A 137 13.88 -38.33 -3.72
C THR A 137 12.83 -38.48 -2.63
N PRO A 138 12.91 -37.70 -1.53
CA PRO A 138 11.89 -37.75 -0.49
C PRO A 138 10.53 -37.29 -1.07
N PRO A 139 9.39 -37.76 -0.52
CA PRO A 139 8.07 -37.47 -1.10
C PRO A 139 7.76 -35.97 -1.28
N TRP A 140 8.27 -35.12 -0.38
CA TRP A 140 8.08 -33.65 -0.41
C TRP A 140 8.88 -32.94 -1.52
N ILE A 141 9.84 -33.62 -2.16
CA ILE A 141 10.71 -33.02 -3.19
C ILE A 141 9.91 -32.57 -4.41
N VAL A 142 8.78 -33.25 -4.70
CA VAL A 142 7.90 -32.94 -5.84
C VAL A 142 7.27 -31.57 -5.65
N GLN A 143 6.80 -31.25 -4.43
CA GLN A 143 6.20 -29.96 -4.10
C GLN A 143 7.23 -28.84 -4.14
N VAL A 144 8.47 -29.10 -3.70
CA VAL A 144 9.58 -28.13 -3.80
C VAL A 144 9.93 -27.83 -5.25
N ARG A 145 9.97 -28.85 -6.12
CA ARG A 145 10.17 -28.66 -7.58
C ARG A 145 9.02 -27.88 -8.21
N GLN A 146 7.78 -28.18 -7.84
CA GLN A 146 6.62 -27.44 -8.32
C GLN A 146 6.69 -25.96 -7.90
N ALA A 147 7.00 -25.69 -6.63
CA ALA A 147 7.17 -24.34 -6.13
C ALA A 147 8.29 -23.58 -6.87
N LEU A 148 9.42 -24.24 -7.14
CA LEU A 148 10.51 -23.67 -7.95
C LEU A 148 10.03 -23.33 -9.36
N GLY A 149 9.33 -24.24 -10.03
CA GLY A 149 8.76 -23.99 -11.37
C GLY A 149 7.85 -22.76 -11.39
N CYS A 150 6.91 -22.67 -10.44
CA CYS A 150 6.04 -21.50 -10.33
C CYS A 150 6.81 -20.19 -10.04
N CYS A 151 7.89 -20.24 -9.24
CA CYS A 151 8.73 -19.06 -9.02
C CYS A 151 9.47 -18.64 -10.29
N GLN A 152 9.98 -19.59 -11.06
CA GLN A 152 10.68 -19.32 -12.32
C GLN A 152 9.75 -18.72 -13.38
N GLU A 153 8.52 -19.24 -13.50
CA GLU A 153 7.50 -18.67 -14.40
C GLU A 153 7.22 -17.20 -14.07
N ARG A 154 7.01 -16.88 -12.79
CA ARG A 154 6.78 -15.50 -12.33
C ARG A 154 7.98 -14.57 -12.57
N VAL A 155 9.21 -15.08 -12.44
CA VAL A 155 10.42 -14.32 -12.79
C VAL A 155 10.44 -13.95 -14.27
N VAL A 156 10.06 -14.89 -15.15
CA VAL A 156 9.97 -14.63 -16.59
C VAL A 156 8.90 -13.57 -16.88
N GLU A 157 7.69 -13.74 -16.33
CA GLU A 157 6.58 -12.79 -16.51
C GLU A 157 6.95 -11.36 -16.08
N LEU A 158 7.59 -11.21 -14.91
CA LEU A 158 8.01 -9.90 -14.39
C LEU A 158 9.10 -9.26 -15.25
N ARG A 159 10.06 -10.05 -15.76
CA ARG A 159 11.11 -9.56 -16.67
C ARG A 159 10.54 -9.13 -18.02
N ASP A 160 9.60 -9.90 -18.56
CA ASP A 160 8.92 -9.57 -19.80
C ASP A 160 8.11 -8.28 -19.66
N HIS A 161 7.33 -8.15 -18.57
CA HIS A 161 6.59 -6.91 -18.28
C HIS A 161 7.53 -5.69 -18.22
N ARG A 162 8.67 -5.84 -17.54
CA ARG A 162 9.71 -4.79 -17.46
C ARG A 162 10.28 -4.43 -18.82
N HIS A 163 10.56 -5.41 -19.66
CA HIS A 163 11.06 -5.18 -21.01
C HIS A 163 10.05 -4.41 -21.87
N HIS A 164 8.78 -4.84 -21.84
CA HIS A 164 7.69 -4.18 -22.57
C HIS A 164 7.52 -2.72 -22.12
N ARG A 165 7.48 -2.44 -20.80
CA ARG A 165 7.35 -1.07 -20.29
C ARG A 165 8.50 -0.15 -20.72
N ARG A 166 9.74 -0.65 -20.71
CA ARG A 166 10.92 0.12 -21.17
C ARG A 166 10.80 0.49 -22.65
N MET A 167 10.33 -0.44 -23.48
CA MET A 167 10.16 -0.21 -24.92
C MET A 167 9.06 0.82 -25.20
N THR A 168 7.93 0.77 -24.47
CA THR A 168 6.86 1.76 -24.62
C THR A 168 7.26 3.15 -24.11
N ALA A 169 8.00 3.23 -22.99
CA ALA A 169 8.46 4.51 -22.43
C ALA A 169 9.52 5.20 -23.32
N GLY A 170 10.43 4.43 -23.93
CA GLY A 170 11.44 4.94 -24.88
C GLY A 170 10.85 5.42 -26.21
N ALA A 171 9.76 4.81 -26.68
CA ALA A 171 9.06 5.23 -27.90
C ALA A 171 8.41 6.63 -27.78
N HIS A 172 8.02 7.05 -26.57
CA HIS A 172 7.45 8.38 -26.33
C HIS A 172 8.49 9.51 -26.27
N HIS A 173 9.77 9.21 -26.02
CA HIS A 173 10.86 10.20 -26.01
C HIS A 173 11.52 10.36 -27.39
N GLY A 174 11.40 9.38 -28.30
CA GLY A 174 12.01 9.43 -29.64
C GLY A 174 11.25 10.23 -30.70
N ARG A 175 10.06 10.80 -30.39
CA ARG A 175 9.22 11.54 -31.36
C ARG A 175 9.25 13.07 -31.18
N ALA A 176 9.97 13.59 -30.18
CA ALA A 176 10.10 15.03 -29.95
C ALA A 176 11.27 15.70 -30.69
N GLU A 177 12.15 14.96 -31.35
CA GLU A 177 13.34 15.51 -32.04
C GLU A 177 13.36 15.31 -33.57
N ALA A 178 12.19 15.28 -34.22
CA ALA A 178 12.08 15.29 -35.69
C ALA A 178 11.56 16.62 -36.25
N GLY A 179 11.85 17.74 -35.57
CA GLY A 179 11.26 19.04 -35.92
C GLY A 179 11.96 20.26 -35.37
N SER A 180 13.30 20.35 -35.44
CA SER A 180 13.96 21.67 -35.38
C SER A 180 15.33 21.65 -36.07
N SER A 181 15.30 21.57 -37.40
CA SER A 181 16.39 22.13 -38.20
C SER A 181 16.23 23.65 -38.19
N ARG A 182 17.02 24.37 -37.38
CA ARG A 182 17.61 25.69 -37.69
C ARG A 182 18.44 26.25 -36.53
N HIS A 183 19.74 26.39 -36.83
CA HIS A 183 20.66 27.41 -36.33
C HIS A 183 21.07 27.33 -34.86
N SER A 184 22.12 26.54 -34.59
CA SER A 184 23.10 26.92 -33.57
C SER A 184 24.46 27.02 -34.24
N GLN A 185 24.80 28.25 -34.56
CA GLN A 185 26.11 28.68 -35.03
C GLN A 185 27.07 28.48 -33.84
N ALA A 186 27.94 27.48 -33.95
CA ALA A 186 28.98 27.24 -32.96
C ALA A 186 29.99 28.39 -33.02
N TYR A 187 30.01 29.22 -31.98
CA TYR A 187 31.08 30.19 -31.79
C TYR A 187 32.37 29.45 -31.41
N LEU A 188 33.44 29.68 -32.17
CA LEU A 188 34.79 29.25 -31.79
C LEU A 188 35.47 30.35 -30.97
N PRO A 189 36.33 30.01 -29.98
CA PRO A 189 36.96 30.98 -29.11
C PRO A 189 38.04 31.75 -29.89
N GLY A 190 37.81 33.04 -30.15
CA GLY A 190 38.82 33.90 -30.81
C GLY A 190 38.33 35.23 -31.39
N GLU A 191 37.02 35.42 -31.59
CA GLU A 191 36.51 36.65 -32.24
C GLU A 191 35.89 37.63 -31.24
N LEU A 192 36.73 38.25 -30.41
CA LEU A 192 36.36 39.46 -29.64
C LEU A 192 37.57 40.40 -29.55
N LEU A 193 38.06 40.90 -30.69
CA LEU A 193 38.85 42.13 -30.78
C LEU A 193 38.56 42.79 -32.13
N GLY A 194 37.64 43.75 -32.11
CA GLY A 194 37.26 44.62 -33.23
C GLY A 194 36.23 45.63 -32.76
#